data_AF-A0A6C0BFA5-F1
#
_entry.id   AF-A0A6C0BFA5-F1
#
_cell.length_a   1.000
_cell.length_b   1.000
_cell.length_c   1.000
_cell.angle_alpha   90.00
_cell.angle_beta   90.00
_cell.angle_gamma   90.00
#
_symmetry.space_group_name_H-M   'P 1'
#
loop_
_entity.id
_entity.type
_entity.pdbx_description
1 polymer ?
#
loop_
_entity_poly.entity_id
_entity_poly.type
_entity_poly.pdbx_seq_one_letter_code
_entity_poly.pdbx_strand_id
1 'polypeptide(L)'
;MSGTANVLSGFIELTVSPVQQQLNPITVKNYPLSISFAPRSTPPSLQGNKIIESTDNSTNDCTYRGNKYKLVDIQICSVMNKRFLLPGQGNLPSAELMISFSPKSSSTSIKQVDGIVLCVPIYDSGTPNHNEYLTQLIDPNMPKCKYTQKEGVSYTAGEYKSIPNSNLMNCVKSCCGDPNCISYTFNSGKCSLNNTVSDLQSTSDTSITSGTINRSGDGENTVEYKSLSPTLETIFYNSAVDTSQTSLAYKTTFNTVNASNVITSTRTLYIVVFPNGIRMTSSTYQQLLLQMRSMNPSITQTLLPYYVPLVIRNYENTLVSYGFDSYGNKIPKRTSNKGEISQNTLSSCNDEFRNRVQYFTMPPHIISKSKSFNTEKCPYYKTNEYKCVPFNQLHDLSGVDQDAYVIPGNSTLQSILDKNKSPTSGSSVSVSMATDDIIVYSTIAICGIVGLFVLYKLGTKIKEEL
;
A
#
# COMPACT_ATOMS: atom_id res chain seq x y z
N MET A 1 23.71 -2.85 -33.91
CA MET A 1 22.69 -2.01 -33.25
C MET A 1 21.58 -2.92 -32.75
N SER A 2 21.69 -3.46 -31.52
CA SER A 2 20.65 -4.31 -30.97
C SER A 2 19.54 -3.43 -30.43
N GLY A 3 18.38 -3.45 -31.09
CA GLY A 3 17.16 -2.86 -30.56
C GLY A 3 16.90 -3.46 -29.18
N THR A 4 16.98 -2.62 -28.15
CA THR A 4 16.49 -2.98 -26.83
C THR A 4 15.01 -3.31 -26.98
N ALA A 5 14.68 -4.58 -26.75
CA ALA A 5 13.32 -5.08 -26.77
C ALA A 5 12.40 -4.09 -26.05
N ASN A 6 11.33 -3.71 -26.74
CA ASN A 6 10.35 -2.72 -26.32
C ASN A 6 9.89 -3.04 -24.88
N VAL A 7 10.43 -2.34 -23.89
CA VAL A 7 9.92 -2.45 -22.52
C VAL A 7 8.53 -1.84 -22.57
N LEU A 8 7.48 -2.68 -22.54
CA LEU A 8 6.09 -2.24 -22.41
C LEU A 8 6.00 -1.09 -21.39
N SER A 9 5.51 0.07 -21.84
CA SER A 9 5.40 1.29 -21.04
C SER A 9 4.01 1.45 -20.42
N GLY A 10 3.93 1.86 -19.17
CA GLY A 10 2.69 2.10 -18.46
C GLY A 10 2.03 0.85 -17.88
N PHE A 11 0.73 0.93 -17.56
CA PHE A 11 0.03 -0.13 -16.85
C PHE A 11 -0.20 -1.36 -17.73
N ILE A 12 -0.26 -2.53 -17.10
CA ILE A 12 -0.46 -3.80 -17.80
C ILE A 12 -1.94 -4.19 -17.74
N GLU A 13 -2.48 -4.60 -18.88
CA GLU A 13 -3.73 -5.35 -18.99
C GLU A 13 -3.39 -6.78 -19.42
N LEU A 14 -3.72 -7.77 -18.58
CA LEU A 14 -3.49 -9.16 -18.98
C LEU A 14 -4.54 -9.57 -20.02
N THR A 15 -4.11 -10.15 -21.13
CA THR A 15 -5.04 -10.67 -22.15
C THR A 15 -5.77 -11.92 -21.67
N VAL A 16 -5.14 -12.68 -20.77
CA VAL A 16 -5.66 -13.89 -20.12
C VAL A 16 -5.26 -13.86 -18.65
N SER A 17 -6.17 -14.23 -17.75
CA SER A 17 -5.86 -14.31 -16.32
C SER A 17 -4.83 -15.44 -16.05
N PRO A 18 -3.92 -15.25 -15.08
CA PRO A 18 -2.90 -16.24 -14.80
C PRO A 18 -3.49 -17.52 -14.18
N VAL A 19 -2.96 -18.67 -14.58
CA VAL A 19 -3.26 -19.97 -13.97
C VAL A 19 -2.18 -20.39 -12.98
N GLN A 20 -2.47 -21.34 -12.09
CA GLN A 20 -1.56 -21.74 -11.02
C GLN A 20 -0.17 -22.16 -11.52
N GLN A 21 -0.11 -22.88 -12.66
CA GLN A 21 1.17 -23.31 -13.25
C GLN A 21 2.06 -22.13 -13.68
N GLN A 22 1.49 -20.97 -13.98
CA GLN A 22 2.24 -19.76 -14.37
C GLN A 22 2.75 -18.98 -13.16
N LEU A 23 2.09 -19.10 -11.99
CA LEU A 23 2.46 -18.39 -10.76
C LEU A 23 3.60 -19.06 -10.01
N ASN A 24 3.62 -20.40 -9.98
CA ASN A 24 4.67 -21.18 -9.30
C ASN A 24 6.11 -20.77 -9.70
N PRO A 25 6.48 -20.64 -10.99
CA PRO A 25 7.85 -20.29 -11.39
C PRO A 25 8.24 -18.84 -11.07
N ILE A 26 7.29 -17.96 -10.78
CA ILE A 26 7.53 -16.54 -10.45
C ILE A 26 7.32 -16.22 -8.98
N THR A 27 7.16 -17.25 -8.13
CA THR A 27 6.91 -17.08 -6.71
C THR A 27 8.16 -16.61 -5.98
N VAL A 28 8.04 -15.54 -5.21
CA VAL A 28 9.11 -14.94 -4.41
C VAL A 28 8.66 -14.86 -2.95
N LYS A 29 9.49 -15.39 -2.03
CA LYS A 29 9.17 -15.42 -0.59
C LYS A 29 9.38 -14.09 0.12
N ASN A 30 10.42 -13.34 -0.27
CA ASN A 30 10.80 -12.10 0.41
C ASN A 30 10.33 -10.88 -0.38
N TYR A 31 9.62 -9.98 0.29
CA TYR A 31 9.25 -8.69 -0.28
C TYR A 31 10.48 -7.79 -0.45
N PRO A 32 10.64 -7.11 -1.59
CA PRO A 32 11.61 -6.03 -1.72
C PRO A 32 11.13 -4.73 -1.04
N LEU A 33 9.95 -4.77 -0.41
CA LEU A 33 9.19 -3.66 0.12
C LEU A 33 8.94 -3.84 1.63
N SER A 34 9.13 -2.77 2.40
CA SER A 34 8.56 -2.68 3.73
C SER A 34 7.85 -1.34 3.90
N ILE A 35 6.62 -1.38 4.40
CA ILE A 35 5.75 -0.21 4.47
C ILE A 35 5.55 0.17 5.93
N SER A 36 5.51 1.46 6.23
CA SER A 36 5.25 1.95 7.58
C SER A 36 4.17 3.02 7.50
N PHE A 37 3.02 2.70 8.07
CA PHE A 37 1.91 3.63 8.18
C PHE A 37 1.96 4.33 9.54
N ALA A 38 1.71 5.62 9.53
CA ALA A 38 1.59 6.41 10.73
C ALA A 38 0.32 6.01 11.50
N PRO A 39 0.35 5.99 12.85
CA PRO A 39 -0.87 5.93 13.63
C PRO A 39 -1.76 7.14 13.32
N ARG A 40 -3.08 6.95 13.38
CA ARG A 40 -4.06 8.02 13.15
C ARG A 40 -4.88 8.31 14.40
N SER A 41 -5.22 9.58 14.59
CA SER A 41 -6.19 10.04 15.60
C SER A 41 -7.49 10.58 14.97
N THR A 42 -7.45 11.00 13.70
CA THR A 42 -8.60 11.52 12.97
C THR A 42 -8.84 10.70 11.69
N PRO A 43 -10.12 10.46 11.28
CA PRO A 43 -10.42 9.83 10.01
C PRO A 43 -9.87 10.63 8.81
N PRO A 44 -9.58 9.97 7.67
CA PRO A 44 -9.16 10.67 6.47
C PRO A 44 -10.36 11.40 5.85
N SER A 45 -10.10 12.37 5.00
CA SER A 45 -11.15 13.04 4.23
C SER A 45 -11.09 12.67 2.75
N LEU A 46 -12.24 12.71 2.09
CA LEU A 46 -12.38 12.47 0.66
C LEU A 46 -12.53 13.82 -0.05
N GLN A 47 -11.74 14.06 -1.08
CA GLN A 47 -11.80 15.24 -1.94
C GLN A 47 -11.91 14.82 -3.40
N GLY A 48 -13.14 14.76 -3.91
CA GLY A 48 -13.41 14.15 -5.22
C GLY A 48 -13.03 12.67 -5.17
N ASN A 49 -12.08 12.25 -6.01
CA ASN A 49 -11.56 10.89 -6.01
C ASN A 49 -10.24 10.71 -5.23
N LYS A 50 -9.76 11.77 -4.55
CA LYS A 50 -8.54 11.73 -3.75
C LYS A 50 -8.85 11.55 -2.27
N ILE A 51 -8.01 10.79 -1.58
CA ILE A 51 -8.09 10.65 -0.13
C ILE A 51 -6.97 11.48 0.49
N ILE A 52 -7.35 12.41 1.36
CA ILE A 52 -6.44 13.27 2.09
C ILE A 52 -6.20 12.63 3.46
N GLU A 53 -4.97 12.20 3.68
CA GLU A 53 -4.55 11.62 4.95
C GLU A 53 -4.24 12.70 5.99
N SER A 54 -4.81 12.53 7.18
CA SER A 54 -4.75 13.48 8.28
C SER A 54 -3.54 13.21 9.20
N THR A 55 -2.33 13.44 8.70
CA THR A 55 -1.13 13.30 9.55
C THR A 55 -0.14 14.42 9.36
N ASP A 56 -0.11 15.33 10.34
CA ASP A 56 1.04 16.16 10.65
C ASP A 56 2.12 15.29 11.33
N ASN A 57 3.32 15.27 10.75
CA ASN A 57 4.60 14.93 11.39
C ASN A 57 5.01 13.47 11.67
N SER A 58 4.24 12.43 11.31
CA SER A 58 4.81 11.07 11.18
C SER A 58 4.49 10.49 9.80
N THR A 59 5.52 10.24 9.00
CA THR A 59 5.35 10.02 7.56
C THR A 59 4.93 8.59 7.24
N ASN A 60 3.84 8.45 6.47
CA ASN A 60 3.49 7.24 5.73
C ASN A 60 4.59 6.98 4.71
N ASP A 61 5.40 5.96 4.96
CA ASP A 61 6.64 5.70 4.25
C ASP A 61 6.69 4.28 3.74
N CYS A 62 7.52 4.09 2.73
CA CYS A 62 7.84 2.78 2.20
C CYS A 62 9.34 2.69 1.95
N THR A 63 9.96 1.58 2.30
CA THR A 63 11.36 1.27 1.98
C THR A 63 11.38 0.20 0.88
N TYR A 64 12.00 0.52 -0.25
CA TYR A 64 12.18 -0.39 -1.36
C TYR A 64 13.67 -0.64 -1.58
N ARG A 65 14.12 -1.88 -1.34
CA ARG A 65 15.53 -2.29 -1.46
C ARG A 65 16.50 -1.29 -0.79
N GLY A 66 16.16 -0.89 0.44
CA GLY A 66 16.93 0.06 1.25
C GLY A 66 16.69 1.55 0.97
N ASN A 67 16.02 1.92 -0.13
CA ASN A 67 15.71 3.30 -0.45
C ASN A 67 14.36 3.72 0.13
N LYS A 68 14.29 4.90 0.75
CA LYS A 68 13.08 5.42 1.38
C LYS A 68 12.23 6.23 0.41
N TYR A 69 10.93 5.99 0.46
CA TYR A 69 9.89 6.66 -0.30
C TYR A 69 8.83 7.19 0.67
N LYS A 70 8.27 8.36 0.35
CA LYS A 70 7.16 8.98 1.09
C LYS A 70 5.87 8.89 0.30
N LEU A 71 4.76 8.68 0.98
CA LEU A 71 3.42 8.79 0.40
C LEU A 71 3.24 10.20 -0.18
N VAL A 72 2.68 10.29 -1.39
CA VAL A 72 2.42 11.56 -2.09
C VAL A 72 1.00 11.71 -2.58
N ASP A 73 0.26 10.62 -2.80
CA ASP A 73 -1.11 10.68 -3.29
C ASP A 73 -1.85 9.38 -3.02
N ILE A 74 -3.15 9.49 -2.82
CA ILE A 74 -4.07 8.35 -2.76
C ILE A 74 -5.28 8.69 -3.64
N GLN A 75 -5.57 7.83 -4.62
CA GLN A 75 -6.66 8.03 -5.57
C GLN A 75 -7.54 6.78 -5.66
N ILE A 76 -8.86 6.97 -5.68
CA ILE A 76 -9.80 5.97 -6.16
C ILE A 76 -9.99 6.22 -7.66
N CYS A 77 -9.75 5.22 -8.50
CA CYS A 77 -9.77 5.37 -9.94
C CYS A 77 -10.45 4.19 -10.64
N SER A 78 -10.69 4.34 -11.94
CA SER A 78 -11.05 3.21 -12.79
C SER A 78 -9.93 2.17 -12.82
N VAL A 79 -10.30 0.92 -13.13
CA VAL A 79 -9.38 -0.21 -13.12
C VAL A 79 -8.32 -0.06 -14.21
N MET A 80 -7.07 0.13 -13.77
CA MET A 80 -5.90 0.24 -14.63
C MET A 80 -5.22 -1.13 -14.83
N ASN A 81 -5.17 -1.97 -13.79
CA ASN A 81 -4.56 -3.31 -13.85
C ASN A 81 -5.62 -4.37 -14.07
N LYS A 82 -6.07 -4.50 -15.32
CA LYS A 82 -7.13 -5.44 -15.67
C LYS A 82 -6.61 -6.88 -15.74
N ARG A 83 -7.49 -7.81 -15.38
CA ARG A 83 -7.31 -9.27 -15.51
C ARG A 83 -6.20 -9.90 -14.64
N PHE A 84 -5.72 -9.18 -13.63
CA PHE A 84 -4.82 -9.69 -12.58
C PHE A 84 -5.50 -10.62 -11.54
N LEU A 85 -6.56 -11.35 -11.95
CA LEU A 85 -7.28 -12.28 -11.09
C LEU A 85 -6.44 -13.54 -10.83
N LEU A 86 -6.37 -13.96 -9.57
CA LEU A 86 -5.72 -15.22 -9.17
C LEU A 86 -6.60 -16.43 -9.51
N PRO A 87 -6.01 -17.64 -9.61
CA PRO A 87 -6.76 -18.87 -9.80
C PRO A 87 -7.92 -19.00 -8.78
N GLY A 88 -9.13 -19.24 -9.28
CA GLY A 88 -10.34 -19.34 -8.46
C GLY A 88 -11.07 -18.02 -8.19
N GLN A 89 -10.51 -16.86 -8.58
CA GLN A 89 -11.22 -15.59 -8.54
C GLN A 89 -12.05 -15.39 -9.82
N GLY A 90 -13.37 -15.20 -9.68
CA GLY A 90 -14.28 -15.00 -10.81
C GLY A 90 -14.75 -13.55 -11.01
N ASN A 91 -14.69 -12.71 -9.97
CA ASN A 91 -15.22 -11.34 -10.04
C ASN A 91 -14.14 -10.39 -10.57
N LEU A 92 -14.52 -9.50 -11.48
CA LEU A 92 -13.68 -8.37 -11.87
C LEU A 92 -13.85 -7.23 -10.86
N PRO A 93 -12.80 -6.45 -10.59
CA PRO A 93 -12.92 -5.28 -9.74
C PRO A 93 -13.73 -4.18 -10.42
N SER A 94 -14.44 -3.38 -9.60
CA SER A 94 -15.25 -2.24 -10.05
C SER A 94 -14.45 -0.93 -10.01
N ALA A 95 -13.39 -0.86 -9.18
CA ALA A 95 -12.49 0.27 -9.05
C ALA A 95 -11.10 -0.17 -8.56
N GLU A 96 -10.14 0.76 -8.50
CA GLU A 96 -8.85 0.55 -7.85
C GLU A 96 -8.53 1.71 -6.91
N LEU A 97 -8.03 1.39 -5.72
CA LEU A 97 -7.36 2.33 -4.83
C LEU A 97 -5.86 2.33 -5.16
N MET A 98 -5.36 3.47 -5.59
CA MET A 98 -3.96 3.71 -5.96
C MET A 98 -3.26 4.50 -4.87
N ILE A 99 -2.22 3.92 -4.28
CA ILE A 99 -1.41 4.56 -3.23
C ILE A 99 -0.02 4.80 -3.78
N SER A 100 0.36 6.07 -3.93
CA SER A 100 1.57 6.47 -4.66
C SER A 100 2.64 7.01 -3.73
N PHE A 101 3.86 6.51 -3.90
CA PHE A 101 5.02 6.95 -3.14
C PHE A 101 6.11 7.50 -4.07
N SER A 102 6.82 8.53 -3.59
CA SER A 102 7.96 9.16 -4.28
C SER A 102 9.24 9.08 -3.43
N PRO A 103 10.44 9.04 -4.02
CA PRO A 103 11.70 9.01 -3.27
C PRO A 103 11.80 10.16 -2.25
N LYS A 104 12.27 9.88 -1.03
CA LYS A 104 12.69 10.93 -0.09
C LYS A 104 14.03 11.50 -0.57
N SER A 105 14.16 12.83 -0.59
CA SER A 105 15.27 13.57 -1.21
C SER A 105 16.63 13.42 -0.54
N SER A 106 16.83 12.47 0.38
CA SER A 106 18.00 12.43 1.26
C SER A 106 18.74 11.09 1.20
N SER A 107 19.55 10.89 0.16
CA SER A 107 20.91 10.33 0.25
C SER A 107 21.48 10.09 -1.14
N THR A 108 22.81 10.10 -1.23
CA THR A 108 23.70 9.73 -2.34
C THR A 108 23.50 8.34 -2.95
N SER A 109 22.36 7.70 -2.71
CA SER A 109 21.99 6.37 -3.18
C SER A 109 21.34 6.47 -4.56
N ILE A 110 21.77 5.63 -5.51
CA ILE A 110 21.18 5.54 -6.85
C ILE A 110 19.67 5.27 -6.71
N LYS A 111 18.82 6.21 -7.15
CA LYS A 111 17.36 6.03 -7.21
C LYS A 111 17.05 4.80 -8.07
N GLN A 112 16.42 3.79 -7.49
CA GLN A 112 16.11 2.56 -8.24
C GLN A 112 14.85 2.69 -9.11
N VAL A 113 13.87 3.46 -8.65
CA VAL A 113 12.63 3.80 -9.37
C VAL A 113 12.18 5.22 -9.00
N ASP A 114 11.51 5.91 -9.92
CA ASP A 114 10.97 7.27 -9.73
C ASP A 114 9.69 7.29 -8.88
N GLY A 115 8.97 6.15 -8.81
CA GLY A 115 7.79 6.01 -7.98
C GLY A 115 7.42 4.56 -7.69
N ILE A 116 6.67 4.36 -6.60
CA ILE A 116 6.06 3.08 -6.24
C ILE A 116 4.56 3.30 -6.19
N VAL A 117 3.79 2.40 -6.78
CA VAL A 117 2.33 2.45 -6.76
C VAL A 117 1.80 1.13 -6.24
N LEU A 118 1.05 1.18 -5.15
CA LEU A 118 0.28 0.05 -4.63
C LEU A 118 -1.13 0.15 -5.24
N CYS A 119 -1.54 -0.90 -5.92
CA CYS A 119 -2.83 -0.99 -6.60
C CYS A 119 -3.70 -2.00 -5.87
N VAL A 120 -4.74 -1.51 -5.21
CA VAL A 120 -5.67 -2.34 -4.43
C VAL A 120 -7.03 -2.33 -5.12
N PRO A 121 -7.43 -3.41 -5.82
CA PRO A 121 -8.73 -3.50 -6.45
C PRO A 121 -9.87 -3.42 -5.43
N ILE A 122 -10.97 -2.80 -5.82
CA ILE A 122 -12.20 -2.69 -5.02
C ILE A 122 -13.29 -3.48 -5.73
N TYR A 123 -13.87 -4.44 -5.01
CA TYR A 123 -14.99 -5.25 -5.46
C TYR A 123 -16.28 -4.76 -4.80
N ASP A 124 -17.34 -4.58 -5.59
CA ASP A 124 -18.67 -4.17 -5.13
C ASP A 124 -19.58 -5.35 -4.74
N SER A 125 -18.99 -6.52 -4.53
CA SER A 125 -19.67 -7.78 -4.28
C SER A 125 -18.85 -8.75 -3.42
N GLY A 126 -19.56 -9.67 -2.78
CA GLY A 126 -19.01 -10.68 -1.88
C GLY A 126 -19.05 -10.27 -0.41
N THR A 127 -18.50 -11.12 0.45
CA THR A 127 -18.38 -10.84 1.88
C THR A 127 -17.41 -9.67 2.11
N PRO A 128 -17.78 -8.66 2.91
CA PRO A 128 -16.89 -7.55 3.24
C PRO A 128 -15.55 -8.03 3.78
N ASN A 129 -14.46 -7.42 3.29
CA ASN A 129 -13.09 -7.73 3.69
C ASN A 129 -12.18 -6.54 3.37
N HIS A 130 -11.30 -6.16 4.29
CA HIS A 130 -10.39 -5.00 4.19
C HIS A 130 -11.10 -3.67 3.87
N ASN A 131 -12.41 -3.57 4.15
CA ASN A 131 -13.24 -2.45 3.73
C ASN A 131 -13.32 -1.34 4.77
N GLU A 132 -12.90 -1.60 6.00
CA GLU A 132 -13.03 -0.67 7.14
C GLU A 132 -12.41 0.68 6.81
N TYR A 133 -11.25 0.69 6.15
CA TYR A 133 -10.57 1.92 5.77
C TYR A 133 -11.39 2.79 4.81
N LEU A 134 -12.05 2.19 3.81
CA LEU A 134 -12.88 2.95 2.86
C LEU A 134 -14.27 3.25 3.43
N THR A 135 -14.83 2.35 4.25
CA THR A 135 -16.12 2.57 4.89
C THR A 135 -16.10 3.78 5.81
N GLN A 136 -14.98 4.07 6.49
CA GLN A 136 -14.85 5.25 7.35
C GLN A 136 -14.93 6.58 6.58
N LEU A 137 -14.67 6.57 5.27
CA LEU A 137 -14.73 7.79 4.43
C LEU A 137 -16.17 8.17 4.10
N ILE A 138 -17.11 7.24 4.25
CA ILE A 138 -18.51 7.45 3.89
C ILE A 138 -19.16 8.27 4.99
N ASP A 139 -19.75 9.41 4.61
CA ASP A 139 -20.49 10.27 5.53
C ASP A 139 -21.62 9.44 6.18
N PRO A 140 -21.70 9.37 7.53
CA PRO A 140 -22.76 8.63 8.22
C PRO A 140 -24.18 9.12 7.85
N ASN A 141 -24.31 10.34 7.31
CA ASN A 141 -25.55 10.92 6.83
C ASN A 141 -25.96 10.45 5.42
N MET A 142 -25.17 9.57 4.80
CA MET A 142 -25.45 9.01 3.47
C MET A 142 -26.77 8.21 3.43
N PRO A 143 -27.49 8.23 2.31
CA PRO A 143 -28.72 7.46 2.16
C PRO A 143 -28.44 5.96 2.29
N LYS A 144 -29.13 5.28 3.22
CA LYS A 144 -28.97 3.83 3.45
C LYS A 144 -29.81 2.96 2.51
N CYS A 145 -30.73 3.55 1.74
CA CYS A 145 -31.61 2.79 0.87
C CYS A 145 -30.87 2.29 -0.39
N LYS A 146 -31.32 1.19 -0.99
CA LYS A 146 -30.76 0.68 -2.25
C LYS A 146 -31.26 1.57 -3.40
N TYR A 147 -30.34 2.08 -4.21
CA TYR A 147 -30.68 2.91 -5.37
C TYR A 147 -29.86 2.52 -6.61
N THR A 148 -30.37 2.90 -7.77
CA THR A 148 -29.64 2.83 -9.05
C THR A 148 -29.27 4.23 -9.53
N GLN A 149 -28.26 4.35 -10.39
CA GLN A 149 -27.87 5.62 -11.00
C GLN A 149 -27.54 5.39 -12.47
N LYS A 150 -28.05 6.25 -13.33
CA LYS A 150 -27.76 6.34 -14.76
C LYS A 150 -27.59 7.80 -15.14
N GLU A 151 -26.53 8.10 -15.88
CA GLU A 151 -26.23 9.44 -16.35
C GLU A 151 -26.73 9.67 -17.77
N GLY A 152 -26.93 10.93 -18.12
CA GLY A 152 -27.41 11.32 -19.44
C GLY A 152 -28.82 10.81 -19.71
N VAL A 153 -29.63 10.61 -18.68
CA VAL A 153 -31.01 10.16 -18.82
C VAL A 153 -31.93 10.88 -17.83
N SER A 154 -33.15 11.21 -18.26
CA SER A 154 -34.20 11.77 -17.41
C SER A 154 -35.51 10.99 -17.56
N TYR A 155 -36.25 10.84 -16.47
CA TYR A 155 -37.64 10.36 -16.54
C TYR A 155 -38.54 11.41 -17.19
N THR A 156 -39.41 10.97 -18.09
CA THR A 156 -40.30 11.85 -18.89
C THR A 156 -41.61 12.23 -18.19
N ALA A 157 -41.97 11.53 -17.12
CA ALA A 157 -43.21 11.72 -16.38
C ALA A 157 -43.09 11.23 -14.93
N GLY A 158 -44.09 11.57 -14.11
CA GLY A 158 -44.21 11.09 -12.73
C GLY A 158 -43.63 12.02 -11.67
N GLU A 159 -43.08 13.18 -12.05
CA GLU A 159 -42.61 14.20 -11.12
C GLU A 159 -43.79 14.70 -10.28
N TYR A 160 -43.75 14.42 -8.97
CA TYR A 160 -44.76 14.90 -8.02
C TYR A 160 -44.18 15.93 -7.05
N LYS A 161 -42.85 16.03 -6.97
CA LYS A 161 -42.17 16.95 -6.08
C LYS A 161 -40.82 17.36 -6.67
N SER A 162 -40.53 18.65 -6.62
CA SER A 162 -39.24 19.21 -7.03
C SER A 162 -38.59 19.95 -5.86
N ILE A 163 -37.29 19.72 -5.67
CA ILE A 163 -36.46 20.34 -4.65
C ILE A 163 -35.39 21.18 -5.37
N PRO A 164 -35.48 22.53 -5.31
CA PRO A 164 -34.46 23.42 -5.87
C PRO A 164 -33.22 23.47 -4.97
N ASN A 165 -32.11 24.01 -5.50
CA ASN A 165 -30.82 24.19 -4.80
C ASN A 165 -30.31 22.90 -4.10
N SER A 166 -30.60 21.75 -4.70
CA SER A 166 -30.19 20.45 -4.21
C SER A 166 -28.85 20.02 -4.83
N ASN A 167 -28.29 18.93 -4.33
CA ASN A 167 -27.19 18.22 -4.98
C ASN A 167 -27.60 16.74 -5.15
N LEU A 168 -26.83 15.97 -5.91
CA LEU A 168 -27.16 14.57 -6.19
C LEU A 168 -27.38 13.77 -4.89
N MET A 169 -26.51 13.94 -3.88
CA MET A 169 -26.63 13.25 -2.59
C MET A 169 -27.93 13.59 -1.87
N ASN A 170 -28.26 14.88 -1.76
CA ASN A 170 -29.51 15.34 -1.14
C ASN A 170 -30.73 14.90 -1.94
N CYS A 171 -30.62 14.76 -3.26
CA CYS A 171 -31.69 14.25 -4.11
C CYS A 171 -32.00 12.78 -3.80
N VAL A 172 -30.95 11.94 -3.78
CA VAL A 172 -31.09 10.52 -3.39
C VAL A 172 -31.60 10.40 -1.97
N LYS A 173 -31.06 11.19 -1.03
CA LYS A 173 -31.49 11.20 0.37
C LYS A 173 -32.97 11.55 0.51
N SER A 174 -33.42 12.56 -0.21
CA SER A 174 -34.82 12.98 -0.22
C SER A 174 -35.72 11.89 -0.77
N CYS A 175 -35.30 11.21 -1.84
CA CYS A 175 -36.06 10.09 -2.39
C CYS A 175 -36.08 8.87 -1.45
N CYS A 176 -34.95 8.52 -0.82
CA CYS A 176 -34.88 7.44 0.16
C CYS A 176 -35.79 7.70 1.38
N GLY A 177 -35.90 8.97 1.80
CA GLY A 177 -36.71 9.38 2.96
C GLY A 177 -38.18 9.66 2.65
N ASP A 178 -38.59 9.64 1.38
CA ASP A 178 -39.97 9.90 0.95
C ASP A 178 -40.67 8.60 0.54
N PRO A 179 -41.67 8.11 1.30
CA PRO A 179 -42.43 6.91 0.99
C PRO A 179 -43.19 6.96 -0.34
N ASN A 180 -43.31 8.10 -1.02
CA ASN A 180 -43.91 8.17 -2.35
C ASN A 180 -42.87 8.15 -3.47
N CYS A 181 -41.58 8.29 -3.17
CA CYS A 181 -40.53 8.36 -4.19
C CYS A 181 -40.05 6.97 -4.61
N ILE A 182 -40.24 6.64 -5.89
CA ILE A 182 -39.78 5.37 -6.50
C ILE A 182 -38.62 5.63 -7.47
N SER A 183 -38.54 6.83 -8.04
CA SER A 183 -37.43 7.25 -8.89
C SER A 183 -37.12 8.73 -8.72
N TYR A 184 -35.92 9.16 -9.13
CA TYR A 184 -35.49 10.55 -9.05
C TYR A 184 -34.70 10.95 -10.29
N THR A 185 -34.71 12.25 -10.58
CA THR A 185 -33.88 12.91 -11.61
C THR A 185 -33.19 14.10 -10.97
N PHE A 186 -31.86 14.14 -10.97
CA PHE A 186 -31.07 15.30 -10.60
C PHE A 186 -30.53 15.99 -11.86
N ASN A 187 -30.75 17.30 -11.97
CA ASN A 187 -30.22 18.13 -13.03
C ASN A 187 -29.76 19.47 -12.44
N SER A 188 -28.44 19.72 -12.44
CA SER A 188 -27.83 21.03 -12.20
C SER A 188 -28.48 21.85 -11.07
N GLY A 189 -28.64 21.24 -9.89
CA GLY A 189 -29.20 21.90 -8.71
C GLY A 189 -30.70 21.69 -8.49
N LYS A 190 -31.43 21.11 -9.45
CA LYS A 190 -32.83 20.69 -9.30
C LYS A 190 -32.90 19.18 -9.08
N CYS A 191 -33.64 18.76 -8.06
CA CYS A 191 -34.00 17.36 -7.84
C CYS A 191 -35.50 17.16 -8.06
N SER A 192 -35.85 16.32 -9.03
CA SER A 192 -37.23 15.88 -9.28
C SER A 192 -37.43 14.48 -8.68
N LEU A 193 -38.40 14.35 -7.79
CA LEU A 193 -38.84 13.08 -7.21
C LEU A 193 -40.06 12.59 -7.97
N ASN A 194 -40.05 11.32 -8.36
CA ASN A 194 -41.13 10.69 -9.10
C ASN A 194 -41.75 9.53 -8.33
N ASN A 195 -43.06 9.40 -8.43
CA ASN A 195 -43.84 8.32 -7.82
C ASN A 195 -44.08 7.15 -8.77
N THR A 196 -43.58 7.25 -10.00
CA THR A 196 -43.59 6.19 -11.01
C THR A 196 -42.20 6.04 -11.64
N VAL A 197 -41.92 4.87 -12.21
CA VAL A 197 -40.75 4.66 -13.08
C VAL A 197 -41.26 4.77 -14.51
N SER A 198 -41.13 5.97 -15.09
CA SER A 198 -41.54 6.27 -16.46
C SER A 198 -40.43 5.91 -17.45
N ASP A 199 -40.69 6.09 -18.75
CA ASP A 199 -39.65 5.89 -19.76
C ASP A 199 -38.47 6.87 -19.55
N LEU A 200 -37.26 6.36 -19.72
CA LEU A 200 -36.03 7.15 -19.69
C LEU A 200 -35.78 7.76 -21.07
N GLN A 201 -35.69 9.08 -21.12
CA GLN A 201 -35.22 9.79 -22.30
C GLN A 201 -33.72 10.02 -22.17
N SER A 202 -32.95 9.60 -23.19
CA SER A 202 -31.52 9.90 -23.25
C SER A 202 -31.30 11.38 -23.57
N THR A 203 -30.38 12.00 -22.85
CA THR A 203 -29.97 13.39 -23.00
C THR A 203 -28.50 13.42 -23.41
N SER A 204 -28.11 14.39 -24.24
CA SER A 204 -26.69 14.64 -24.53
C SER A 204 -25.93 15.25 -23.35
N ASP A 205 -26.66 15.67 -22.31
CA ASP A 205 -26.13 16.28 -21.10
C ASP A 205 -25.85 15.23 -20.02
N THR A 206 -24.56 14.96 -19.76
CA THR A 206 -24.10 14.00 -18.74
C THR A 206 -24.21 14.54 -17.31
N SER A 207 -24.55 15.82 -17.11
CA SER A 207 -24.82 16.38 -15.78
C SER A 207 -26.16 15.94 -15.21
N ILE A 208 -27.03 15.37 -16.05
CA ILE A 208 -28.31 14.80 -15.65
C ILE A 208 -28.08 13.37 -15.16
N THR A 209 -28.51 13.09 -13.93
CA THR A 209 -28.43 11.76 -13.32
C THR A 209 -29.80 11.33 -12.83
N SER A 210 -30.29 10.19 -13.28
CA SER A 210 -31.54 9.60 -12.80
C SER A 210 -31.33 8.23 -12.17
N GLY A 211 -32.24 7.85 -11.27
CA GLY A 211 -32.14 6.60 -10.53
C GLY A 211 -33.48 6.10 -10.04
N THR A 212 -33.53 4.82 -9.68
CA THR A 212 -34.67 4.19 -8.99
C THR A 212 -34.28 3.82 -7.57
N ILE A 213 -35.25 3.78 -6.66
CA ILE A 213 -35.10 3.26 -5.31
C ILE A 213 -35.69 1.86 -5.24
N ASN A 214 -34.92 0.90 -4.72
CA ASN A 214 -35.41 -0.43 -4.44
C ASN A 214 -35.76 -0.55 -2.95
N ARG A 215 -37.02 -0.86 -2.67
CA ARG A 215 -37.57 -0.97 -1.30
C ARG A 215 -37.68 -2.41 -0.78
N SER A 216 -37.28 -3.39 -1.58
CA SER A 216 -37.29 -4.79 -1.18
C SER A 216 -36.08 -5.11 -0.26
N GLY A 217 -36.30 -5.09 1.05
CA GLY A 217 -35.61 -5.92 2.05
C GLY A 217 -34.27 -5.42 2.65
N ASP A 218 -34.37 -5.10 3.95
CA ASP A 218 -33.52 -5.31 5.14
C ASP A 218 -32.04 -4.92 5.23
N GLY A 219 -31.71 -4.38 6.41
CA GLY A 219 -30.37 -4.41 7.02
C GLY A 219 -29.88 -3.08 7.58
N GLU A 220 -30.49 -2.57 8.65
CA GLU A 220 -29.91 -1.50 9.45
C GLU A 220 -28.71 -2.05 10.22
N ASN A 221 -27.51 -1.94 9.64
CA ASN A 221 -26.27 -2.19 10.37
C ASN A 221 -25.95 -0.95 11.20
N THR A 222 -26.18 -1.04 12.52
CA THR A 222 -25.57 -0.16 13.51
C THR A 222 -24.06 -0.39 13.52
N VAL A 223 -23.30 0.59 13.06
CA VAL A 223 -21.83 0.56 13.14
C VAL A 223 -21.44 0.92 14.57
N GLU A 224 -20.98 -0.08 15.33
CA GLU A 224 -20.40 0.11 16.65
C GLU A 224 -19.00 0.73 16.48
N TYR A 225 -18.80 1.95 16.99
CA TYR A 225 -17.53 2.66 16.88
C TYR A 225 -16.48 2.03 17.79
N LYS A 226 -15.59 1.21 17.20
CA LYS A 226 -14.31 0.85 17.85
C LYS A 226 -13.49 2.11 18.08
N SER A 227 -12.84 2.22 19.25
CA SER A 227 -12.14 3.42 19.74
C SER A 227 -10.88 3.84 18.96
N LEU A 228 -10.58 3.19 17.82
CA LEU A 228 -9.43 3.47 16.96
C LEU A 228 -9.89 3.44 15.49
N SER A 229 -9.75 4.57 14.80
CA SER A 229 -10.11 4.68 13.38
C SER A 229 -9.20 3.82 12.50
N PRO A 230 -9.73 3.06 11.51
CA PRO A 230 -8.94 2.21 10.62
C PRO A 230 -7.83 2.99 9.90
N THR A 231 -6.60 2.45 9.90
CA THR A 231 -5.43 3.00 9.19
C THR A 231 -5.23 2.33 7.83
N LEU A 232 -4.35 2.86 6.97
CA LEU A 232 -3.99 2.23 5.69
C LEU A 232 -3.48 0.79 5.84
N GLU A 233 -2.94 0.43 7.00
CA GLU A 233 -2.52 -0.94 7.33
C GLU A 233 -3.69 -1.94 7.21
N THR A 234 -4.90 -1.53 7.58
CA THR A 234 -6.10 -2.39 7.57
C THR A 234 -6.49 -2.87 6.17
N ILE A 235 -6.03 -2.17 5.13
CA ILE A 235 -6.22 -2.57 3.73
C ILE A 235 -5.44 -3.87 3.40
N PHE A 236 -4.34 -4.10 4.10
CA PHE A 236 -3.42 -5.21 3.82
C PHE A 236 -3.50 -6.32 4.88
N TYR A 237 -3.95 -5.99 6.09
CA TYR A 237 -4.05 -6.91 7.22
C TYR A 237 -5.34 -6.68 8.01
N ASN A 238 -6.15 -7.72 8.18
CA ASN A 238 -7.25 -7.72 9.14
C ASN A 238 -6.76 -7.99 10.57
N SER A 239 -5.63 -8.68 10.71
CA SER A 239 -4.98 -9.00 11.98
C SER A 239 -3.48 -9.26 11.78
N ALA A 240 -2.71 -9.33 12.87
CA ALA A 240 -1.27 -9.61 12.81
C ALA A 240 -0.90 -10.98 12.21
N VAL A 241 -1.87 -11.90 12.10
CA VAL A 241 -1.70 -13.24 11.51
C VAL A 241 -2.37 -13.37 10.14
N ASP A 242 -2.94 -12.29 9.61
CA ASP A 242 -3.59 -12.30 8.31
C ASP A 242 -2.55 -12.52 7.20
N THR A 243 -2.74 -13.61 6.46
CA THR A 243 -1.92 -13.98 5.29
C THR A 243 -2.74 -13.97 4.01
N SER A 244 -3.97 -13.45 4.06
CA SER A 244 -4.92 -13.52 2.96
C SER A 244 -4.53 -12.64 1.77
N GLN A 245 -3.72 -11.60 1.98
CA GLN A 245 -3.24 -10.75 0.88
C GLN A 245 -2.00 -11.35 0.21
N THR A 246 -2.12 -11.57 -1.09
CA THR A 246 -1.01 -11.90 -1.99
C THR A 246 -0.86 -10.77 -3.00
N SER A 247 0.28 -10.67 -3.67
CA SER A 247 0.49 -9.59 -4.65
C SER A 247 1.27 -10.02 -5.88
N LEU A 248 1.01 -9.32 -6.98
CA LEU A 248 1.76 -9.40 -8.23
C LEU A 248 2.48 -8.07 -8.42
N ALA A 249 3.79 -8.09 -8.63
CA ALA A 249 4.56 -6.88 -8.87
C ALA A 249 5.31 -6.92 -10.19
N TYR A 250 5.46 -5.74 -10.79
CA TYR A 250 6.23 -5.57 -12.02
C TYR A 250 6.82 -4.16 -12.08
N LYS A 251 7.87 -4.00 -12.88
CA LYS A 251 8.41 -2.68 -13.22
C LYS A 251 7.88 -2.24 -14.58
N THR A 252 7.54 -0.97 -14.69
CA THR A 252 7.15 -0.35 -15.95
C THR A 252 7.79 1.02 -16.09
N THR A 253 7.80 1.56 -17.30
CA THR A 253 8.29 2.90 -17.60
C THR A 253 7.21 3.77 -18.21
N PHE A 254 7.36 5.08 -18.13
CA PHE A 254 6.57 6.03 -18.90
C PHE A 254 7.43 7.20 -19.32
N ASN A 255 7.09 7.82 -20.44
CA ASN A 255 7.84 8.97 -20.95
C ASN A 255 7.20 10.28 -20.48
N THR A 256 8.05 11.26 -20.19
CA THR A 256 7.64 12.64 -19.99
C THR A 256 8.02 13.49 -21.19
N VAL A 257 7.24 14.54 -21.41
CA VAL A 257 7.39 15.49 -22.52
C VAL A 257 7.38 16.91 -21.97
N ASN A 258 8.26 17.74 -22.50
CA ASN A 258 8.31 19.16 -22.16
C ASN A 258 7.24 19.98 -22.90
N ALA A 259 7.23 21.28 -22.64
CA ALA A 259 6.33 22.24 -23.29
C ALA A 259 6.50 22.29 -24.82
N SER A 260 7.67 21.95 -25.34
CA SER A 260 7.96 21.86 -26.79
C SER A 260 7.53 20.53 -27.41
N ASN A 261 6.81 19.68 -26.67
CA ASN A 261 6.35 18.36 -27.11
C ASN A 261 7.49 17.41 -27.51
N VAL A 262 8.65 17.56 -26.86
CA VAL A 262 9.82 16.69 -27.02
C VAL A 262 9.87 15.73 -25.84
N ILE A 263 10.14 14.45 -26.10
CA ILE A 263 10.35 13.45 -25.05
C ILE A 263 11.63 13.80 -24.29
N THR A 264 11.50 14.11 -23.01
CA THR A 264 12.62 14.58 -22.18
C THR A 264 13.21 13.48 -21.31
N SER A 265 12.37 12.57 -20.81
CA SER A 265 12.83 11.54 -19.88
C SER A 265 11.99 10.27 -19.96
N THR A 266 12.59 9.18 -19.51
CA THR A 266 11.90 7.92 -19.23
C THR A 266 11.91 7.73 -17.71
N ARG A 267 10.73 7.68 -17.11
CA ARG A 267 10.54 7.46 -15.67
C ARG A 267 10.18 6.00 -15.42
N THR A 268 10.58 5.47 -14.28
CA THR A 268 10.35 4.07 -13.89
C THR A 268 9.42 3.99 -12.69
N LEU A 269 8.40 3.14 -12.78
CA LEU A 269 7.49 2.80 -11.68
C LEU A 269 7.68 1.34 -11.25
N TYR A 270 7.59 1.11 -9.95
CA TYR A 270 7.35 -0.22 -9.39
C TYR A 270 5.88 -0.35 -9.00
N ILE A 271 5.16 -1.25 -9.68
CA ILE A 271 3.73 -1.46 -9.48
C ILE A 271 3.55 -2.73 -8.66
N VAL A 272 2.71 -2.66 -7.61
CA VAL A 272 2.34 -3.82 -6.80
C VAL A 272 0.82 -3.91 -6.76
N VAL A 273 0.27 -4.92 -7.41
CA VAL A 273 -1.17 -5.20 -7.46
C VAL A 273 -1.51 -6.23 -6.40
N PHE A 274 -2.57 -5.98 -5.63
CA PHE A 274 -3.06 -6.88 -4.56
C PHE A 274 -4.39 -7.52 -4.99
N PRO A 275 -4.42 -8.66 -5.70
CA PRO A 275 -5.63 -9.15 -6.36
C PRO A 275 -6.82 -9.42 -5.44
N ASN A 276 -6.58 -9.77 -4.18
CA ASN A 276 -7.66 -10.00 -3.21
C ASN A 276 -8.34 -8.69 -2.79
N GLY A 277 -7.58 -7.60 -2.72
CA GLY A 277 -8.09 -6.24 -2.67
C GLY A 277 -9.04 -5.97 -1.51
N ILE A 278 -9.94 -5.02 -1.72
CA ILE A 278 -10.99 -4.59 -0.80
C ILE A 278 -12.33 -5.12 -1.32
N ARG A 279 -13.11 -5.78 -0.46
CA ARG A 279 -14.48 -6.21 -0.79
C ARG A 279 -15.46 -5.40 0.01
N MET A 280 -16.35 -4.71 -0.68
CA MET A 280 -17.44 -3.94 -0.08
C MET A 280 -18.77 -4.56 -0.45
N THR A 281 -19.80 -4.32 0.37
CA THR A 281 -21.16 -4.58 -0.09
C THR A 281 -21.50 -3.63 -1.24
N SER A 282 -22.42 -4.05 -2.12
CA SER A 282 -22.86 -3.21 -3.23
C SER A 282 -23.43 -1.87 -2.73
N SER A 283 -24.18 -1.86 -1.63
CA SER A 283 -24.73 -0.63 -1.05
C SER A 283 -23.64 0.33 -0.55
N THR A 284 -22.67 -0.17 0.21
CA THR A 284 -21.57 0.65 0.71
C THR A 284 -20.70 1.21 -0.43
N TYR A 285 -20.46 0.41 -1.48
CA TYR A 285 -19.75 0.89 -2.67
C TYR A 285 -20.53 2.00 -3.40
N GLN A 286 -21.85 1.84 -3.58
CA GLN A 286 -22.68 2.87 -4.21
C GLN A 286 -22.70 4.18 -3.41
N GLN A 287 -22.70 4.10 -2.07
CA GLN A 287 -22.60 5.28 -1.20
C GLN A 287 -21.27 6.01 -1.40
N LEU A 288 -20.15 5.28 -1.45
CA LEU A 288 -18.83 5.85 -1.72
C LEU A 288 -18.80 6.55 -3.09
N LEU A 289 -19.36 5.93 -4.14
CA LEU A 289 -19.47 6.55 -5.47
C LEU A 289 -20.30 7.84 -5.43
N LEU A 290 -21.47 7.81 -4.78
CA LEU A 290 -22.34 8.97 -4.65
C LEU A 290 -21.64 10.12 -3.93
N GLN A 291 -20.84 9.83 -2.90
CA GLN A 291 -20.06 10.85 -2.19
C GLN A 291 -19.06 11.53 -3.12
N MET A 292 -18.27 10.75 -3.84
CA MET A 292 -17.26 11.27 -4.77
C MET A 292 -17.90 12.15 -5.85
N ARG A 293 -19.02 11.70 -6.43
CA ARG A 293 -19.76 12.47 -7.45
C ARG A 293 -20.36 13.75 -6.90
N SER A 294 -20.88 13.73 -5.68
CA SER A 294 -21.43 14.94 -5.03
C SER A 294 -20.38 16.02 -4.79
N MET A 295 -19.12 15.61 -4.55
CA MET A 295 -17.99 16.51 -4.32
C MET A 295 -17.31 16.98 -5.61
N ASN A 296 -17.43 16.21 -6.70
CA ASN A 296 -16.90 16.57 -7.99
C ASN A 296 -17.87 16.16 -9.12
N PRO A 297 -18.69 17.09 -9.64
CA PRO A 297 -19.66 16.79 -10.68
C PRO A 297 -19.04 16.42 -12.04
N SER A 298 -17.71 16.54 -12.20
CA SER A 298 -16.99 16.01 -13.38
C SER A 298 -16.72 14.51 -13.30
N ILE A 299 -16.96 13.86 -12.15
CA ILE A 299 -16.90 12.40 -12.02
C ILE A 299 -18.23 11.85 -12.55
N THR A 300 -18.18 11.28 -13.75
CA THR A 300 -19.30 10.59 -14.38
C THR A 300 -19.49 9.18 -13.79
N GLN A 301 -20.31 8.35 -14.44
CA GLN A 301 -20.59 6.98 -14.05
C GLN A 301 -19.30 6.16 -14.05
N THR A 302 -18.32 6.61 -14.84
CA THR A 302 -17.00 6.05 -15.00
C THR A 302 -16.01 6.80 -14.12
N LEU A 303 -15.35 6.07 -13.21
CA LEU A 303 -14.28 6.63 -12.39
C LEU A 303 -13.14 7.17 -13.28
N LEU A 304 -12.53 8.28 -12.85
CA LEU A 304 -11.36 8.85 -13.52
C LEU A 304 -10.20 7.84 -13.56
N PRO A 305 -9.37 7.83 -14.61
CA PRO A 305 -8.17 7.00 -14.63
C PRO A 305 -7.16 7.49 -13.57
N TYR A 306 -6.22 6.64 -13.21
CA TYR A 306 -5.13 7.04 -12.33
C TYR A 306 -4.24 8.11 -12.99
N TYR A 307 -3.94 9.17 -12.24
CA TYR A 307 -3.03 10.22 -12.66
C TYR A 307 -1.72 10.16 -11.87
N VAL A 308 -0.58 10.02 -12.56
CA VAL A 308 0.74 10.03 -11.93
C VAL A 308 0.98 11.40 -11.24
N PRO A 309 1.27 11.41 -9.92
CA PRO A 309 1.53 12.64 -9.17
C PRO A 309 2.66 13.48 -9.77
N LEU A 310 2.52 14.81 -9.70
CA LEU A 310 3.49 15.79 -10.24
C LEU A 310 4.94 15.49 -9.80
N VAL A 311 5.13 15.14 -8.53
CA VAL A 311 6.46 14.84 -7.96
C VAL A 311 7.13 13.65 -8.64
N ILE A 312 6.37 12.63 -9.06
CA ILE A 312 6.90 11.43 -9.72
C ILE A 312 7.24 11.71 -11.19
N ARG A 313 6.44 12.55 -11.86
CA ARG A 313 6.66 12.95 -13.26
C ARG A 313 7.53 14.21 -13.42
N ASN A 314 8.14 14.70 -12.34
CA ASN A 314 8.95 15.92 -12.32
C ASN A 314 8.25 17.14 -12.91
N TYR A 315 6.94 17.28 -12.64
CA TYR A 315 6.09 18.38 -13.13
C TYR A 315 5.95 18.47 -14.66
N GLU A 316 6.43 17.49 -15.42
CA GLU A 316 6.32 17.43 -16.88
C GLU A 316 5.02 16.73 -17.31
N ASN A 317 4.59 16.96 -18.55
CA ASN A 317 3.46 16.24 -19.13
C ASN A 317 3.86 14.78 -19.36
N THR A 318 2.90 13.86 -19.27
CA THR A 318 3.13 12.45 -19.59
C THR A 318 2.78 12.15 -21.03
N LEU A 319 3.56 11.25 -21.65
CA LEU A 319 3.28 10.73 -22.98
C LEU A 319 2.23 9.62 -22.88
N VAL A 320 1.10 9.79 -23.57
CA VAL A 320 0.01 8.80 -23.59
C VAL A 320 0.07 7.93 -24.84
N SER A 321 0.41 8.52 -25.99
CA SER A 321 0.60 7.77 -27.25
C SER A 321 1.64 8.44 -28.14
N TYR A 322 2.29 7.64 -28.98
CA TYR A 322 3.36 8.09 -29.87
C TYR A 322 3.26 7.46 -31.26
N GLY A 323 3.90 8.10 -32.23
CA GLY A 323 4.24 7.52 -33.53
C GLY A 323 5.75 7.41 -33.67
N PHE A 324 6.19 6.94 -34.84
CA PHE A 324 7.60 6.96 -35.23
C PHE A 324 7.77 7.90 -36.42
N ASP A 325 8.86 8.67 -36.41
CA ASP A 325 9.26 9.46 -37.58
C ASP A 325 10.00 8.60 -38.62
N SER A 326 10.39 9.23 -39.73
CA SER A 326 11.17 8.59 -40.80
C SER A 326 12.54 8.08 -40.35
N TYR A 327 13.01 8.50 -39.18
CA TYR A 327 14.29 8.11 -38.58
C TYR A 327 14.12 7.08 -37.44
N GLY A 328 12.89 6.63 -37.15
CA GLY A 328 12.58 5.68 -36.09
C GLY A 328 12.53 6.29 -34.68
N ASN A 329 12.54 7.62 -34.54
CA ASN A 329 12.39 8.29 -33.26
C ASN A 329 10.92 8.34 -32.84
N LYS A 330 10.66 8.17 -31.53
CA LYS A 330 9.31 8.33 -30.99
C LYS A 330 8.88 9.80 -31.06
N ILE A 331 7.79 10.09 -31.77
CA ILE A 331 7.14 11.41 -31.78
C ILE A 331 5.86 11.35 -30.94
N PRO A 332 5.66 12.28 -29.98
CA PRO A 332 4.43 12.37 -29.23
C PRO A 332 3.20 12.64 -30.10
N LYS A 333 2.16 11.81 -29.96
CA LYS A 333 0.85 12.01 -30.58
C LYS A 333 -0.18 12.57 -29.59
N ARG A 334 -0.20 12.02 -28.38
CA ARG A 334 -1.08 12.47 -27.29
C ARG A 334 -0.28 12.58 -26.01
N THR A 335 -0.44 13.70 -25.32
CA THR A 335 0.19 13.99 -24.04
C THR A 335 -0.88 14.31 -23.00
N SER A 336 -0.53 14.18 -21.72
CA SER A 336 -1.43 14.50 -20.61
C SER A 336 -0.74 15.40 -19.60
N ASN A 337 -1.34 16.57 -19.36
CA ASN A 337 -0.93 17.47 -18.30
C ASN A 337 -1.42 17.02 -16.91
N LYS A 338 -2.38 16.09 -16.85
CA LYS A 338 -2.90 15.51 -15.61
C LYS A 338 -2.03 14.37 -15.09
N GLY A 339 -1.31 13.65 -15.96
CA GLY A 339 -0.44 12.54 -15.60
C GLY A 339 -0.97 11.16 -16.04
N GLU A 340 -1.85 11.10 -17.04
CA GLU A 340 -2.29 9.84 -17.66
C GLU A 340 -1.12 9.16 -18.37
N ILE A 341 -0.96 7.85 -18.21
CA ILE A 341 0.07 7.07 -18.90
C ILE A 341 -0.58 5.94 -19.70
N SER A 342 0.12 5.44 -20.70
CA SER A 342 -0.37 4.37 -21.57
C SER A 342 -0.74 3.10 -20.79
N GLN A 343 -1.65 2.31 -21.37
CA GLN A 343 -1.85 0.92 -21.00
C GLN A 343 -1.29 0.03 -22.10
N ASN A 344 -0.79 -1.14 -21.70
CA ASN A 344 -0.21 -2.12 -22.59
C ASN A 344 -0.75 -3.51 -22.26
N THR A 345 -0.96 -4.32 -23.30
CA THR A 345 -1.43 -5.68 -23.14
C THR A 345 -0.25 -6.64 -22.95
N LEU A 346 -0.43 -7.63 -22.08
CA LEU A 346 0.54 -8.70 -21.87
C LEU A 346 -0.20 -10.03 -21.74
N SER A 347 0.27 -11.09 -22.38
CA SER A 347 -0.28 -12.42 -22.14
C SER A 347 0.40 -13.09 -20.95
N SER A 348 -0.39 -13.62 -20.01
CA SER A 348 0.11 -14.43 -18.88
C SER A 348 0.78 -15.74 -19.34
N CYS A 349 0.48 -16.18 -20.58
CA CYS A 349 1.05 -17.38 -21.17
C CYS A 349 2.47 -17.20 -21.72
N ASN A 350 2.90 -15.95 -21.95
CA ASN A 350 4.18 -15.65 -22.58
C ASN A 350 5.31 -15.62 -21.54
N ASP A 351 6.53 -15.94 -21.99
CA ASP A 351 7.72 -15.88 -21.12
C ASP A 351 8.05 -14.46 -20.67
N GLU A 352 7.61 -13.45 -21.42
CA GLU A 352 7.69 -12.05 -20.99
C GLU A 352 6.95 -11.81 -19.66
N PHE A 353 5.78 -12.42 -19.45
CA PHE A 353 5.09 -12.35 -18.17
C PHE A 353 5.91 -13.02 -17.07
N ARG A 354 6.41 -14.24 -17.31
CA ARG A 354 7.23 -14.98 -16.35
C ARG A 354 8.52 -14.23 -15.96
N ASN A 355 9.13 -13.51 -16.89
CA ASN A 355 10.38 -12.80 -16.65
C ASN A 355 10.19 -11.42 -15.99
N ARG A 356 8.99 -10.83 -16.09
CA ARG A 356 8.72 -9.46 -15.60
C ARG A 356 7.91 -9.41 -14.31
N VAL A 357 7.02 -10.37 -14.11
CA VAL A 357 6.09 -10.37 -12.99
C VAL A 357 6.65 -11.22 -11.86
N GLN A 358 6.54 -10.72 -10.64
CA GLN A 358 6.87 -11.43 -9.41
C GLN A 358 5.57 -11.69 -8.66
N TYR A 359 5.37 -12.93 -8.21
CA TYR A 359 4.23 -13.31 -7.39
C TYR A 359 4.68 -13.51 -5.94
N PHE A 360 4.02 -12.81 -5.03
CA PHE A 360 4.30 -12.90 -3.60
C PHE A 360 3.11 -13.51 -2.87
N THR A 361 3.37 -14.57 -2.11
CA THR A 361 2.35 -15.35 -1.40
C THR A 361 2.16 -14.94 0.05
N MET A 362 2.92 -13.94 0.51
CA MET A 362 2.79 -13.36 1.84
C MET A 362 2.35 -11.91 1.69
N PRO A 363 1.82 -11.26 2.73
CA PRO A 363 1.57 -9.83 2.69
C PRO A 363 2.87 -9.02 2.85
N PRO A 364 2.90 -7.73 2.42
CA PRO A 364 4.09 -6.89 2.47
C PRO A 364 4.44 -6.56 3.93
N HIS A 365 5.72 -6.65 4.31
CA HIS A 365 6.13 -6.40 5.69
C HIS A 365 5.76 -4.99 6.17
N ILE A 366 4.78 -4.90 7.08
CA ILE A 366 4.36 -3.63 7.70
C ILE A 366 5.08 -3.40 9.02
N ILE A 367 5.78 -2.28 9.09
CA ILE A 367 6.38 -1.75 10.32
C ILE A 367 5.33 -0.86 10.98
N SER A 368 4.55 -1.48 11.87
CA SER A 368 3.57 -0.79 12.69
C SER A 368 4.27 0.22 13.60
N LYS A 369 4.03 1.52 13.38
CA LYS A 369 4.40 2.60 14.31
C LYS A 369 3.38 2.76 15.45
N SER A 370 2.21 2.12 15.33
CA SER A 370 1.09 2.17 16.27
C SER A 370 1.20 1.18 17.43
N LYS A 371 2.15 0.24 17.36
CA LYS A 371 2.73 -0.33 18.57
C LYS A 371 3.66 0.72 19.16
N SER A 372 3.08 1.68 19.89
CA SER A 372 3.79 2.11 21.10
C SER A 372 4.21 0.82 21.78
N PHE A 373 5.52 0.63 21.89
CA PHE A 373 6.07 -0.36 22.78
C PHE A 373 5.41 -0.04 24.12
N ASN A 374 4.44 -0.84 24.53
CA ASN A 374 3.82 -0.64 25.82
C ASN A 374 4.87 -1.10 26.82
N THR A 375 5.68 -0.15 27.30
CA THR A 375 6.67 -0.39 28.35
C THR A 375 6.02 -0.97 29.61
N GLU A 376 4.69 -0.91 29.74
CA GLU A 376 3.92 -1.48 30.84
C GLU A 376 3.35 -2.89 30.55
N LYS A 377 3.44 -3.42 29.31
CA LYS A 377 3.07 -4.81 28.98
C LYS A 377 4.23 -5.54 28.28
N CYS A 378 5.15 -6.00 29.13
CA CYS A 378 6.33 -6.83 28.87
C CYS A 378 7.50 -6.15 28.14
N PRO A 379 8.55 -5.77 28.88
CA PRO A 379 9.86 -5.56 28.30
C PRO A 379 10.52 -6.94 28.08
N TYR A 380 11.45 -7.04 27.10
CA TYR A 380 12.40 -8.15 26.85
C TYR A 380 12.02 -9.21 25.78
N TYR A 381 12.99 -9.49 24.89
CA TYR A 381 12.96 -10.53 23.85
C TYR A 381 13.52 -11.86 24.38
N LYS A 382 13.20 -12.97 23.69
CA LYS A 382 13.70 -14.31 24.02
C LYS A 382 15.14 -14.51 23.48
N THR A 383 15.95 -15.27 24.20
CA THR A 383 17.40 -15.48 23.98
C THR A 383 17.77 -16.06 22.60
N ASN A 384 16.84 -16.72 21.93
CA ASN A 384 17.00 -17.27 20.58
C ASN A 384 16.97 -16.22 19.45
N GLU A 385 16.60 -14.97 19.75
CA GLU A 385 16.50 -13.86 18.78
C GLU A 385 17.77 -12.99 18.71
N TYR A 386 18.78 -13.24 19.55
CA TYR A 386 20.07 -12.56 19.49
C TYR A 386 21.09 -13.33 18.64
N LYS A 387 21.09 -13.10 17.31
CA LYS A 387 22.27 -13.40 16.47
C LYS A 387 23.10 -12.13 16.30
N CYS A 388 24.24 -12.11 16.98
CA CYS A 388 25.32 -11.09 16.97
C CYS A 388 25.21 -10.01 18.06
N VAL A 389 25.76 -10.32 19.25
CA VAL A 389 26.20 -9.32 20.24
C VAL A 389 27.70 -9.59 20.52
N PRO A 390 28.56 -8.56 20.59
CA PRO A 390 29.97 -8.73 20.98
C PRO A 390 30.10 -9.21 22.43
N PHE A 391 31.14 -9.99 22.72
CA PHE A 391 31.36 -10.69 24.00
C PHE A 391 31.36 -9.82 25.28
N ASN A 392 31.44 -8.50 25.15
CA ASN A 392 31.50 -7.56 26.26
C ASN A 392 30.12 -7.22 26.88
N GLN A 393 29.03 -7.83 26.41
CA GLN A 393 27.67 -7.56 26.90
C GLN A 393 26.93 -8.82 27.39
N LEU A 394 27.64 -9.93 27.60
CA LEU A 394 27.06 -11.15 28.18
C LEU A 394 27.13 -11.08 29.71
N HIS A 395 26.02 -10.75 30.35
CA HIS A 395 25.82 -10.98 31.78
C HIS A 395 24.67 -11.98 31.95
N ASP A 396 25.04 -13.17 32.44
CA ASP A 396 24.20 -14.29 32.86
C ASP A 396 23.60 -15.19 31.74
N LEU A 397 24.23 -16.35 31.56
CA LEU A 397 23.79 -17.46 30.69
C LEU A 397 23.60 -18.75 31.50
N SER A 398 23.15 -18.66 32.75
CA SER A 398 22.76 -19.85 33.52
C SER A 398 21.34 -20.31 33.14
N GLY A 399 21.20 -20.84 31.93
CA GLY A 399 19.95 -21.42 31.45
C GLY A 399 19.58 -22.69 32.20
N VAL A 400 18.42 -22.68 32.85
CA VAL A 400 17.67 -23.92 33.17
C VAL A 400 16.19 -23.87 32.72
N ASP A 401 15.63 -22.70 32.35
CA ASP A 401 14.25 -22.64 31.82
C ASP A 401 14.14 -21.81 30.52
N GLN A 402 13.36 -22.31 29.56
CA GLN A 402 13.25 -21.83 28.16
C GLN A 402 12.57 -20.46 27.96
N ASP A 403 12.41 -19.66 29.02
CA ASP A 403 11.67 -18.38 28.98
C ASP A 403 12.32 -17.25 29.83
N ALA A 404 13.64 -17.25 30.01
CA ALA A 404 14.33 -16.18 30.74
C ALA A 404 14.43 -14.89 29.90
N TYR A 405 13.99 -13.77 30.48
CA TYR A 405 13.96 -12.43 29.90
C TYR A 405 15.15 -11.55 30.37
N VAL A 406 15.73 -10.71 29.50
CA VAL A 406 16.90 -9.85 29.81
C VAL A 406 16.49 -8.41 30.11
N ILE A 407 16.70 -7.91 31.34
CA ILE A 407 16.36 -6.54 31.80
C ILE A 407 17.43 -5.48 31.43
N PRO A 408 17.21 -4.49 30.52
CA PRO A 408 18.07 -3.33 30.36
C PRO A 408 17.64 -2.22 31.33
N GLY A 409 18.55 -1.73 32.16
CA GLY A 409 18.28 -0.58 33.02
C GLY A 409 19.23 -0.36 34.19
N ASN A 410 20.02 -1.36 34.61
CA ASN A 410 21.02 -1.12 35.65
C ASN A 410 22.35 -0.66 35.06
N SER A 411 22.74 0.56 35.44
CA SER A 411 24.08 1.17 35.40
C SER A 411 25.11 0.52 34.45
N THR A 412 25.46 1.23 33.39
CA THR A 412 26.55 0.83 32.48
C THR A 412 27.87 0.66 33.25
N LEU A 413 28.77 -0.23 32.80
CA LEU A 413 30.13 -0.34 33.33
C LEU A 413 30.85 1.03 33.31
N GLN A 414 30.53 1.87 32.32
CA GLN A 414 30.97 3.27 32.26
C GLN A 414 30.51 4.07 33.48
N SER A 415 29.24 3.97 33.88
CA SER A 415 28.71 4.63 35.08
C SER A 415 29.28 4.09 36.40
N ILE A 416 29.80 2.85 36.41
CA ILE A 416 30.52 2.25 37.54
C ILE A 416 31.99 2.73 37.56
N LEU A 417 32.62 2.86 36.39
CA LEU A 417 33.97 3.42 36.23
C LEU A 417 34.02 4.93 36.54
N ASP A 418 32.98 5.67 36.18
CA ASP A 418 32.85 7.10 36.45
C ASP A 418 32.53 7.36 37.93
N LYS A 419 31.79 6.47 38.61
CA LYS A 419 31.59 6.52 40.08
C LYS A 419 32.88 6.25 40.88
N ASN A 420 33.86 5.58 40.26
CA ASN A 420 35.16 5.29 40.87
C ASN A 420 36.26 6.30 40.51
N LYS A 421 35.93 7.40 39.80
CA LYS A 421 36.87 8.48 39.46
C LYS A 421 36.46 9.82 40.06
N SER A 422 36.82 10.03 41.32
CA SER A 422 37.50 11.23 41.85
C SER A 422 37.89 10.96 43.30
N PRO A 423 39.03 11.47 43.82
CA PRO A 423 39.94 12.51 43.33
C PRO A 423 41.35 11.92 43.01
N THR A 424 42.32 12.58 42.37
CA THR A 424 43.07 13.73 42.88
C THR A 424 44.01 14.24 41.77
N SER A 425 44.21 15.56 41.80
CA SER A 425 45.19 16.39 41.10
C SER A 425 46.59 15.79 40.86
N GLY A 426 47.22 16.17 39.74
CA GLY A 426 48.66 16.45 39.71
C GLY A 426 49.45 15.87 38.55
N SER A 427 49.95 16.79 37.72
CA SER A 427 51.23 16.74 37.02
C SER A 427 51.42 15.92 35.73
N SER A 428 51.88 16.68 34.75
CA SER A 428 52.54 16.36 33.48
C SER A 428 53.65 15.31 33.56
N VAL A 429 53.92 14.65 32.42
CA VAL A 429 55.23 14.50 31.72
C VAL A 429 55.26 13.17 30.92
N SER A 430 55.29 13.34 29.59
CA SER A 430 56.24 12.82 28.60
C SER A 430 56.71 11.33 28.53
N VAL A 431 56.89 10.91 27.25
CA VAL A 431 57.99 10.09 26.69
C VAL A 431 57.86 8.55 26.54
N SER A 432 58.14 8.17 25.28
CA SER A 432 58.79 6.97 24.67
C SER A 432 58.21 5.56 24.75
N MET A 433 58.28 4.96 23.56
CA MET A 433 58.31 3.53 23.24
C MET A 433 59.36 2.74 24.05
N ALA A 434 59.04 1.50 24.41
CA ALA A 434 59.97 0.37 24.30
C ALA A 434 59.19 -0.94 24.13
N THR A 435 59.58 -1.68 23.10
CA THR A 435 59.41 -3.13 22.93
C THR A 435 59.94 -3.85 24.16
N ASP A 436 59.08 -4.55 24.90
CA ASP A 436 59.37 -5.78 25.66
C ASP A 436 58.11 -6.20 26.44
N ASP A 437 57.23 -7.01 25.83
CA ASP A 437 56.26 -7.86 26.54
C ASP A 437 55.67 -9.00 25.68
N ILE A 438 56.37 -9.37 24.59
CA ILE A 438 55.94 -10.42 23.64
C ILE A 438 56.23 -11.87 24.14
N ILE A 439 56.78 -12.06 25.35
CA ILE A 439 57.29 -13.38 25.77
C ILE A 439 56.43 -14.11 26.83
N VAL A 440 55.30 -13.55 27.30
CA VAL A 440 54.49 -14.21 28.34
C VAL A 440 53.28 -15.01 27.81
N TYR A 441 52.84 -14.81 26.56
CA TYR A 441 51.62 -15.46 26.04
C TYR A 441 51.83 -16.78 25.28
N SER A 442 53.07 -17.19 24.98
CA SER A 442 53.36 -18.41 24.23
C SER A 442 53.47 -19.69 25.09
N THR A 443 53.47 -19.59 26.41
CA THR A 443 53.59 -20.74 27.33
C THR A 443 52.27 -21.31 27.87
N ILE A 444 51.13 -20.61 27.72
CA ILE A 444 49.82 -21.08 28.21
C ILE A 444 49.06 -21.90 27.15
N ALA A 445 49.31 -21.67 25.86
CA ALA A 445 48.61 -22.36 24.78
C ALA A 445 49.02 -23.84 24.59
N ILE A 446 50.25 -24.21 25.01
CA ILE A 446 50.77 -25.57 24.80
C ILE A 446 50.30 -26.53 25.91
N CYS A 447 50.08 -26.05 27.13
CA CYS A 447 49.60 -26.89 28.24
C CYS A 447 48.11 -27.28 28.10
N GLY A 448 47.28 -26.41 27.51
CA GLY A 448 45.85 -26.70 27.32
C GLY A 448 45.56 -27.80 26.30
N ILE A 449 46.38 -27.91 25.25
CA ILE A 449 46.17 -28.89 24.17
C ILE A 449 46.57 -30.30 24.62
N VAL A 450 47.60 -30.43 25.46
CA VAL A 450 48.02 -31.74 26.01
C VAL A 450 47.00 -32.26 27.04
N GLY A 451 46.43 -31.38 27.87
CA GLY A 451 45.41 -31.78 28.85
C GLY A 451 44.11 -32.29 28.23
N LEU A 452 43.66 -31.69 27.13
CA LEU A 452 42.44 -32.12 26.43
C LEU A 452 42.62 -33.47 25.72
N PHE A 453 43.82 -33.78 25.22
CA PHE A 453 44.09 -35.04 24.54
C PHE A 453 44.16 -36.24 25.50
N VAL A 454 44.65 -36.02 26.73
CA VAL A 454 44.68 -37.04 27.79
C VAL A 454 43.27 -37.35 28.30
N LEU A 455 42.43 -36.32 28.51
CA LEU A 455 41.04 -36.51 28.93
C LEU A 455 40.17 -37.20 27.86
N TYR A 456 40.42 -36.91 26.58
CA TYR A 456 39.73 -37.59 25.48
C TYR A 456 40.07 -39.08 25.41
N LYS A 457 41.35 -39.46 25.62
CA LYS A 457 41.76 -40.88 25.66
C LYS A 457 41.28 -41.65 26.90
N LEU A 458 41.04 -40.96 28.02
CA LEU A 458 40.45 -41.57 29.22
C LEU A 458 38.94 -41.80 29.08
N GLY A 459 38.23 -40.90 28.38
CA GLY A 459 36.80 -41.04 28.11
C GLY A 459 36.45 -42.16 27.14
N THR A 460 37.32 -42.48 26.18
CA THR A 460 37.08 -43.60 25.24
C THR A 460 37.37 -44.97 25.84
N LYS A 461 38.26 -45.06 26.84
CA LYS A 461 38.59 -46.33 27.53
C LYS A 461 37.53 -46.80 28.53
N ILE A 462 36.70 -45.88 29.05
CA ILE A 462 35.58 -46.21 29.96
C ILE A 462 34.36 -46.74 29.20
N LYS A 463 34.32 -46.58 27.87
CA LYS A 463 33.21 -47.01 27.02
C LYS A 463 33.37 -48.44 26.45
N GLU A 464 34.49 -49.11 26.72
CA GLU A 464 34.76 -50.50 26.29
C GLU A 464 34.75 -51.52 27.46
N GLU A 465 34.50 -51.10 28.70
CA GLU A 465 34.33 -52.00 29.86
C GLU A 465 33.00 -51.79 30.61
N LEU A 466 31.95 -51.34 29.90
CA LEU A 466 30.57 -51.22 30.42
C LEU A 466 29.55 -51.84 29.46
#